data_AF-A0A938NAT7-F1
#
_entry.id   AF-A0A938NAT7-F1
#
_cell.length_a   1.000
_cell.length_b   1.000
_cell.length_c   1.000
_cell.angle_alpha   90.00
_cell.angle_beta   90.00
_cell.angle_gamma   90.00
#
_symmetry.space_group_name_H-M   'P 1'
#
loop_
_entity.id
_entity.type
_entity.pdbx_description
1 polymer ?
#
loop_
_entity_poly.entity_id
_entity_poly.type
_entity_poly.pdbx_seq_one_letter_code
_entity_poly.pdbx_strand_id
1 'polypeptide(L)'
;MTIVSVRSMNAPVGALAIKWRDNARVSDGSAGRGVTSRGMGNPGISRTRLNLDRDRTVAPYIHLVQSDTIGVLSIVLAVVLGVGLSAAAGFRVFVPLLGAGIAVRLGWLEPGESLEWVGSTPALVTFGLACLVELAGTLIPAVDHLIDAVAAPMSATAGSILMAVQMGDQLGFGVSEQLAGIEGARELSPLVLWSIAIIVGGGLALGTHAVAAAGRVGTTVTTGGLANPIYAAVESFASVVATVVAIALPPCCLIMALPMTIVVVLILIRRRKAKRSAVAAPPSAPGS
;
A
#
# COMPACT_ATOMS: atom_id res chain seq x y z
N MET A 1 4.64 -40.00 -3.86
CA MET A 1 6.05 -39.61 -3.66
C MET A 1 6.70 -39.72 -5.02
N THR A 2 6.99 -38.67 -5.78
CA THR A 2 7.47 -37.32 -5.45
C THR A 2 6.96 -36.34 -6.51
N ILE A 3 6.50 -35.16 -6.08
CA ILE A 3 5.90 -34.11 -6.90
C ILE A 3 7.01 -33.31 -7.59
N VAL A 4 6.91 -33.15 -8.92
CA VAL A 4 7.79 -32.28 -9.73
C VAL A 4 7.32 -30.84 -9.58
N SER A 5 8.21 -30.00 -9.05
CA SER A 5 8.00 -28.57 -8.82
C SER A 5 8.05 -27.78 -10.14
N VAL A 6 6.94 -27.17 -10.53
CA VAL A 6 6.87 -26.19 -11.62
C VAL A 6 7.47 -24.87 -11.12
N ARG A 7 8.73 -24.61 -11.45
CA ARG A 7 9.38 -23.30 -11.29
C ARG A 7 10.03 -22.89 -12.60
N SER A 8 9.24 -22.32 -13.51
CA SER A 8 9.75 -21.59 -14.67
C SER A 8 8.60 -20.84 -15.34
N MET A 9 8.42 -19.57 -14.99
CA MET A 9 7.82 -18.51 -15.81
C MET A 9 7.93 -17.18 -15.04
N ASN A 10 9.16 -16.67 -14.92
CA ASN A 10 9.44 -15.26 -14.64
C ASN A 10 10.91 -15.00 -14.96
N ALA A 11 11.23 -14.99 -16.26
CA ALA A 11 12.52 -14.46 -16.72
C ALA A 11 12.35 -12.94 -16.88
N PRO A 12 13.09 -12.10 -16.12
CA PRO A 12 13.07 -10.66 -16.33
C PRO A 12 13.62 -10.33 -17.71
N VAL A 13 13.06 -9.30 -18.36
CA VAL A 13 13.34 -8.83 -19.73
C VAL A 13 14.84 -8.61 -20.01
N GLY A 14 15.67 -8.43 -18.97
CA GLY A 14 17.13 -8.35 -19.08
C GLY A 14 17.84 -9.64 -19.51
N ALA A 15 17.25 -10.82 -19.28
CA ALA A 15 17.87 -12.11 -19.64
C ALA A 15 17.94 -12.33 -21.16
N LEU A 16 17.04 -11.71 -21.94
CA LEU A 16 17.06 -11.76 -23.41
C LEU A 16 18.13 -10.84 -24.02
N ALA A 17 18.47 -9.73 -23.35
CA ALA A 17 19.49 -8.79 -23.82
C ALA A 17 20.92 -9.34 -23.67
N ILE A 18 21.17 -10.14 -22.63
CA ILE A 18 22.48 -10.77 -22.39
C ILE A 18 22.75 -11.84 -23.46
N LYS A 19 21.74 -12.65 -23.81
CA LYS A 19 21.86 -13.71 -24.82
C LYS A 19 22.12 -13.17 -26.24
N TRP A 20 21.69 -11.94 -26.54
CA TRP A 20 21.94 -11.30 -27.84
C TRP A 20 23.37 -10.75 -27.97
N ARG A 21 24.01 -10.35 -26.86
CA ARG A 21 25.36 -9.76 -26.85
C ARG A 21 26.47 -10.79 -27.03
N ASP A 22 26.26 -12.02 -26.57
CA ASP A 22 27.25 -13.09 -26.68
C ASP A 22 27.34 -13.66 -28.11
N ASN A 23 26.26 -13.56 -28.89
CA ASN A 23 26.23 -14.06 -30.27
C ASN A 23 26.95 -13.12 -31.28
N ALA A 24 27.23 -11.87 -30.89
CA ALA A 24 27.93 -10.89 -31.73
C ALA A 24 29.47 -10.94 -31.60
N ARG A 25 30.02 -11.74 -30.67
CA ARG A 25 31.48 -11.81 -30.42
C ARG A 25 32.20 -12.96 -31.14
N VAL A 26 31.51 -13.70 -32.02
CA VAL A 26 32.08 -14.91 -32.65
C VAL A 26 32.56 -14.68 -34.11
N SER A 27 32.38 -13.49 -34.72
CA SER A 27 32.68 -13.33 -36.16
C SER A 27 33.86 -12.43 -36.56
N ASP A 28 34.73 -11.98 -35.66
CA ASP A 28 35.89 -11.15 -36.05
C ASP A 28 37.19 -11.75 -35.52
N GLY A 29 37.79 -12.64 -36.32
CA GLY A 29 39.05 -13.26 -35.95
C GLY A 29 39.65 -14.17 -37.02
N SER A 30 40.02 -13.64 -38.18
CA SER A 30 41.04 -14.27 -39.03
C SER A 30 41.61 -13.37 -40.13
N ALA A 31 42.94 -13.45 -40.25
CA ALA A 31 43.83 -13.10 -41.38
C ALA A 31 44.59 -11.77 -41.30
N GLY A 32 45.92 -11.89 -41.11
CA GLY A 32 46.89 -10.81 -41.07
C GLY A 32 47.65 -10.56 -42.38
N ARG A 33 48.82 -9.92 -42.20
CA ARG A 33 49.91 -9.46 -43.12
C ARG A 33 50.06 -7.95 -42.97
N GLY A 34 51.22 -7.33 -42.80
CA GLY A 34 52.63 -7.71 -42.75
C GLY A 34 53.45 -6.40 -42.76
N VAL A 35 54.77 -6.53 -42.83
CA VAL A 35 55.77 -5.53 -43.24
C VAL A 35 56.48 -4.73 -42.14
N THR A 36 57.80 -4.82 -42.26
CA THR A 36 58.95 -4.36 -41.48
C THR A 36 59.29 -2.89 -41.73
N SER A 37 59.89 -2.19 -40.76
CA SER A 37 61.07 -1.35 -41.01
C SER A 37 61.67 -0.79 -39.71
N ARG A 38 62.99 -0.64 -39.73
CA ARG A 38 63.96 -0.24 -38.72
C ARG A 38 64.02 1.30 -38.68
N GLY A 39 64.06 1.94 -37.50
CA GLY A 39 64.27 3.39 -37.42
C GLY A 39 64.25 3.95 -35.99
N MET A 40 65.28 4.73 -35.67
CA MET A 40 65.63 5.31 -34.38
C MET A 40 64.60 6.30 -33.78
N GLY A 41 64.55 6.34 -32.45
CA GLY A 41 64.48 7.55 -31.62
C GLY A 41 63.16 8.33 -31.51
N ASN A 42 62.48 8.21 -30.36
CA ASN A 42 61.84 9.34 -29.68
C ASN A 42 61.54 9.00 -28.20
N PRO A 43 62.21 9.62 -27.20
CA PRO A 43 61.83 9.50 -25.80
C PRO A 43 60.83 10.62 -25.49
N GLY A 44 59.55 10.37 -25.66
CA GLY A 44 58.58 11.44 -25.44
C GLY A 44 57.15 10.99 -25.57
N ILE A 45 56.43 11.10 -24.46
CA ILE A 45 54.98 10.97 -24.33
C ILE A 45 54.51 9.51 -24.34
N SER A 46 54.65 8.87 -23.17
CA SER A 46 53.77 7.77 -22.78
C SER A 46 52.33 8.26 -22.84
N ARG A 47 51.64 8.01 -23.97
CA ARG A 47 50.19 8.09 -24.05
C ARG A 47 49.64 6.97 -23.19
N THR A 48 49.53 7.22 -21.88
CA THR A 48 48.72 6.42 -20.99
C THR A 48 47.30 6.56 -21.52
N ARG A 49 46.89 5.64 -22.40
CA ARG A 49 45.46 5.43 -22.66
C ARG A 49 44.91 5.01 -21.32
N LEU A 50 44.34 5.96 -20.60
CA LEU A 50 43.39 5.72 -19.53
C LEU A 50 42.23 4.98 -20.20
N ASN A 51 42.38 3.66 -20.31
CA ASN A 51 41.27 2.75 -20.43
C ASN A 51 40.49 2.93 -19.13
N LEU A 52 39.66 3.99 -19.05
CA LEU A 52 38.50 3.95 -18.21
C LEU A 52 37.69 2.79 -18.76
N ASP A 53 37.85 1.65 -18.10
CA ASP A 53 36.99 0.50 -18.25
C ASP A 53 35.59 0.97 -17.91
N ARG A 54 34.88 1.48 -18.93
CA ARG A 54 33.55 2.09 -18.82
C ARG A 54 32.61 1.10 -18.13
N ASP A 55 32.80 -0.19 -18.35
CA ASP A 55 32.01 -1.25 -17.71
C ASP A 55 32.28 -1.39 -16.21
N ARG A 56 33.48 -1.09 -15.69
CA ARG A 56 33.77 -1.15 -14.24
C ARG A 56 33.31 0.09 -13.47
N THR A 57 33.19 1.24 -14.13
CA THR A 57 32.86 2.50 -13.45
C THR A 57 31.37 2.81 -13.42
N VAL A 58 30.58 2.41 -14.42
CA VAL A 58 29.11 2.66 -14.42
C VAL A 58 28.26 1.50 -13.94
N ALA A 59 28.73 0.25 -14.03
CA ALA A 59 27.98 -0.90 -13.50
C ALA A 59 27.59 -0.76 -12.02
N PRO A 60 28.45 -0.24 -11.11
CA PRO A 60 28.06 -0.06 -9.71
C PRO A 60 26.90 0.93 -9.54
N TYR A 61 26.86 2.00 -10.33
CA TYR A 61 25.85 3.05 -10.19
C TYR A 61 24.47 2.64 -10.71
N ILE A 62 24.40 1.82 -11.76
CA ILE A 62 23.11 1.37 -12.31
C ILE A 62 22.35 0.48 -11.31
N HIS A 63 23.06 -0.34 -10.53
CA HIS A 63 22.45 -1.17 -9.50
C HIS A 63 21.93 -0.36 -8.30
N LEU A 64 22.60 0.73 -7.94
CA LEU A 64 22.21 1.61 -6.82
C LEU A 64 20.96 2.46 -7.15
N VAL A 65 20.90 3.04 -8.36
CA VAL A 65 19.72 3.82 -8.77
C VAL A 65 18.48 2.92 -8.95
N GLN A 66 18.70 1.67 -9.38
CA GLN A 66 17.62 0.71 -9.55
C GLN A 66 17.13 0.12 -8.22
N SER A 67 17.97 -0.01 -7.19
CA SER A 67 17.52 -0.42 -5.85
C SER A 67 16.63 0.63 -5.18
N ASP A 68 16.97 1.92 -5.31
CA ASP A 68 16.26 3.00 -4.66
C ASP A 68 14.84 3.19 -5.24
N THR A 69 14.71 3.10 -6.57
CA THR A 69 13.42 3.25 -7.26
C THR A 69 12.44 2.12 -6.91
N ILE A 70 12.96 0.89 -6.79
CA ILE A 70 12.16 -0.29 -6.42
C ILE A 70 11.74 -0.21 -4.95
N GLY A 71 12.61 0.29 -4.07
CA GLY A 71 12.29 0.55 -2.66
C GLY A 71 11.16 1.58 -2.48
N VAL A 72 11.25 2.74 -3.11
CA VAL A 72 10.20 3.78 -3.01
C VAL A 72 8.86 3.27 -3.53
N LEU A 73 8.84 2.53 -4.63
CA LEU A 73 7.60 1.96 -5.17
C LEU A 73 6.96 0.96 -4.19
N SER A 74 7.75 0.10 -3.55
CA SER A 74 7.24 -0.87 -2.56
C SER A 74 6.59 -0.18 -1.35
N ILE A 75 7.20 0.90 -0.86
CA ILE A 75 6.64 1.72 0.24
C ILE A 75 5.33 2.36 -0.19
N VAL A 76 5.26 2.94 -1.39
CA VAL A 76 4.02 3.55 -1.89
C VAL A 76 2.92 2.50 -2.01
N LEU A 77 3.21 1.33 -2.57
CA LEU A 77 2.24 0.24 -2.68
C LEU A 77 1.78 -0.26 -1.31
N ALA A 78 2.68 -0.37 -0.34
CA ALA A 78 2.38 -0.72 1.04
C ALA A 78 1.42 0.32 1.66
N VAL A 79 1.77 1.60 1.60
CA VAL A 79 0.90 2.67 2.12
C VAL A 79 -0.50 2.61 1.47
N VAL A 80 -0.55 2.45 0.15
CA VAL A 80 -1.81 2.40 -0.60
C VAL A 80 -2.65 1.18 -0.22
N LEU A 81 -2.02 0.02 -0.05
CA LEU A 81 -2.70 -1.20 0.41
C LEU A 81 -3.26 -1.00 1.84
N GLY A 82 -2.45 -0.47 2.76
CA GLY A 82 -2.86 -0.19 4.14
C GLY A 82 -4.01 0.81 4.20
N VAL A 83 -3.97 1.87 3.38
CA VAL A 83 -5.07 2.84 3.19
C VAL A 83 -6.32 2.13 2.64
N GLY A 84 -6.18 1.30 1.61
CA GLY A 84 -7.31 0.58 0.99
C GLY A 84 -8.02 -0.36 1.97
N LEU A 85 -7.26 -1.17 2.70
CA LEU A 85 -7.79 -2.07 3.72
C LEU A 85 -8.42 -1.30 4.90
N SER A 86 -7.79 -0.20 5.34
CA SER A 86 -8.34 0.65 6.41
C SER A 86 -9.65 1.33 5.99
N ALA A 87 -9.75 1.79 4.74
CA ALA A 87 -10.99 2.35 4.20
C ALA A 87 -12.10 1.28 4.14
N ALA A 88 -11.77 0.06 3.72
CA ALA A 88 -12.70 -1.08 3.70
C ALA A 88 -13.22 -1.43 5.11
N ALA A 89 -12.38 -1.26 6.14
CA ALA A 89 -12.71 -1.51 7.55
C ALA A 89 -13.82 -0.62 8.10
N GLY A 90 -14.00 0.57 7.54
CA GLY A 90 -15.11 1.44 7.93
C GLY A 90 -16.47 1.05 7.36
N PHE A 91 -16.52 0.30 6.26
CA PHE A 91 -17.76 -0.29 5.77
C PHE A 91 -18.11 -1.57 6.54
N ARG A 92 -17.12 -2.43 6.79
CA ARG A 92 -17.22 -3.65 7.58
C ARG A 92 -15.92 -3.88 8.31
N VAL A 93 -15.97 -4.15 9.61
CA VAL A 93 -14.79 -4.29 10.46
C VAL A 93 -14.08 -5.61 10.19
N PHE A 94 -14.84 -6.72 10.13
CA PHE A 94 -14.24 -8.05 10.16
C PHE A 94 -13.96 -8.64 8.78
N VAL A 95 -14.67 -8.20 7.74
CA VAL A 95 -14.39 -8.59 6.35
C VAL A 95 -12.93 -8.31 5.94
N PRO A 96 -12.38 -7.08 6.07
CA PRO A 96 -11.01 -6.79 5.71
C PRO A 96 -9.99 -7.40 6.66
N LEU A 97 -10.30 -7.54 7.96
CA LEU A 97 -9.42 -8.26 8.91
C LEU A 97 -9.27 -9.73 8.53
N LEU A 98 -10.37 -10.39 8.16
CA LEU A 98 -10.35 -11.76 7.68
C LEU A 98 -9.58 -11.85 6.35
N GLY A 99 -9.84 -10.96 5.41
CA GLY A 99 -9.13 -10.91 4.12
C GLY A 99 -7.62 -10.72 4.28
N ALA A 100 -7.22 -9.78 5.13
CA ALA A 100 -5.81 -9.55 5.46
C ALA A 100 -5.19 -10.76 6.15
N GLY A 101 -5.85 -11.35 7.15
CA GLY A 101 -5.36 -12.55 7.81
C GLY A 101 -5.19 -13.73 6.85
N ILE A 102 -6.12 -13.93 5.92
CA ILE A 102 -5.99 -14.96 4.87
C ILE A 102 -4.81 -14.64 3.97
N ALA A 103 -4.64 -13.39 3.57
CA ALA A 103 -3.52 -12.98 2.73
C ALA A 103 -2.17 -13.15 3.44
N VAL A 104 -2.07 -12.88 4.74
CA VAL A 104 -0.89 -13.20 5.57
C VAL A 104 -0.66 -14.71 5.58
N ARG A 105 -1.70 -15.50 5.82
CA ARG A 105 -1.63 -16.98 5.85
C ARG A 105 -1.17 -17.59 4.52
N LEU A 106 -1.52 -16.95 3.39
CA LEU A 106 -1.14 -17.36 2.04
C LEU A 106 0.23 -16.80 1.61
N GLY A 107 0.88 -15.96 2.43
CA GLY A 107 2.14 -15.30 2.10
C GLY A 107 2.00 -14.20 1.03
N TRP A 108 0.80 -13.65 0.85
CA TRP A 108 0.55 -12.49 -0.02
C TRP A 108 0.84 -11.17 0.68
N LEU A 109 0.70 -11.15 2.00
CA LEU A 109 1.10 -10.04 2.87
C LEU A 109 2.16 -10.53 3.84
N GLU A 110 3.23 -9.74 3.99
CA GLU A 110 4.33 -10.02 4.91
C GLU A 110 4.28 -8.98 6.04
N PRO A 111 3.59 -9.28 7.16
CA PRO A 111 3.55 -8.40 8.31
C PRO A 111 4.89 -8.43 9.06
N GLY A 112 5.18 -7.38 9.84
CA GLY A 112 6.28 -7.44 10.80
C GLY A 112 6.04 -8.50 11.89
N GLU A 113 7.12 -8.98 12.52
CA GLU A 113 7.11 -10.10 13.49
C GLU A 113 5.99 -9.98 14.55
N SER A 114 5.79 -8.78 15.10
CA SER A 114 4.76 -8.50 16.11
C SER A 114 3.30 -8.65 15.63
N LEU A 115 3.07 -8.75 14.32
CA LEU A 115 1.75 -8.82 13.68
C LEU A 115 1.53 -10.11 12.88
N GLU A 116 2.49 -11.05 12.89
CA GLU A 116 2.31 -12.37 12.25
C GLU A 116 1.10 -13.13 12.78
N TRP A 117 0.73 -12.90 14.05
CA TRP A 117 -0.44 -13.52 14.68
C TRP A 117 -1.76 -13.22 13.93
N VAL A 118 -1.85 -12.15 13.14
CA VAL A 118 -3.03 -11.81 12.33
C VAL A 118 -3.34 -12.93 11.33
N GLY A 119 -2.30 -13.61 10.84
CA GLY A 119 -2.41 -14.77 9.97
C GLY A 119 -2.47 -16.11 10.71
N SER A 120 -2.66 -16.15 12.03
CA SER A 120 -2.72 -17.39 12.84
C SER A 120 -4.08 -18.09 12.79
N THR A 121 -4.16 -19.39 13.10
CA THR A 121 -5.45 -20.12 13.11
C THR A 121 -6.47 -19.52 14.09
N PRO A 122 -6.10 -19.17 15.34
CA PRO A 122 -7.02 -18.52 16.26
C PRO A 122 -7.55 -17.18 15.74
N ALA A 123 -6.69 -16.37 15.11
CA ALA A 123 -7.10 -15.09 14.51
C ALA A 123 -8.10 -15.30 13.36
N LEU A 124 -7.80 -16.21 12.43
CA LEU A 124 -8.70 -16.49 11.30
C LEU A 124 -10.07 -17.04 11.73
N VAL A 125 -10.10 -17.93 12.72
CA VAL A 125 -11.36 -18.44 13.27
C VAL A 125 -12.15 -17.30 13.93
N THR A 126 -11.47 -16.46 14.70
CA THR A 126 -12.12 -15.32 15.39
C THR A 126 -12.66 -14.30 14.39
N PHE A 127 -11.85 -13.87 13.42
CA PHE A 127 -12.29 -12.94 12.36
C PHE A 127 -13.37 -13.56 11.48
N GLY A 128 -13.29 -14.86 11.20
CA GLY A 128 -14.31 -15.58 10.43
C GLY A 128 -15.65 -15.62 11.14
N LEU A 129 -15.68 -16.02 12.41
CA LEU A 129 -16.90 -16.02 13.22
C LEU A 129 -17.46 -14.61 13.39
N ALA A 130 -16.59 -13.63 13.67
CA ALA A 130 -17.00 -12.24 13.83
C ALA A 130 -17.55 -11.65 12.52
N CYS A 131 -16.98 -12.00 11.36
CA CYS A 131 -17.50 -11.64 10.05
C CYS A 131 -18.89 -12.26 9.80
N LEU A 132 -19.09 -13.53 10.16
CA LEU A 132 -20.42 -14.15 10.06
C LEU A 132 -21.46 -13.45 10.96
N VAL A 133 -21.07 -13.09 12.18
CA VAL A 133 -21.93 -12.34 13.11
C VAL A 133 -22.21 -10.94 12.58
N GLU A 134 -21.22 -10.24 12.02
CA GLU A 134 -21.38 -8.92 11.41
C GLU A 134 -22.34 -8.96 10.23
N LEU A 135 -22.22 -9.95 9.34
CA LEU A 135 -23.13 -10.11 8.20
C LEU A 135 -24.54 -10.52 8.63
N ALA A 136 -24.66 -11.52 9.51
CA ALA A 136 -25.96 -12.00 9.99
C ALA A 136 -26.68 -10.97 10.87
N GLY A 137 -25.94 -10.23 11.69
CA GLY A 137 -26.48 -9.21 12.58
C GLY A 137 -27.21 -8.09 11.84
N THR A 138 -26.75 -7.76 10.63
CA THR A 138 -27.40 -6.72 9.80
C THR A 138 -28.73 -7.14 9.18
N LEU A 139 -29.11 -8.42 9.31
CA LEU A 139 -30.43 -8.90 8.89
C LEU A 139 -31.50 -8.67 9.96
N ILE A 140 -31.10 -8.41 11.21
CA ILE A 140 -32.01 -8.26 12.36
C ILE A 140 -31.87 -6.84 12.93
N PRO A 141 -32.87 -5.96 12.78
CA PRO A 141 -32.75 -4.54 13.15
C PRO A 141 -32.28 -4.25 14.59
N ALA A 142 -32.72 -5.06 15.56
CA ALA A 142 -32.32 -4.89 16.95
C ALA A 142 -30.83 -5.24 17.19
N VAL A 143 -30.32 -6.23 16.46
CA VAL A 143 -28.92 -6.65 16.55
C VAL A 143 -28.02 -5.67 15.79
N ASP A 144 -28.48 -5.19 14.64
CA ASP A 144 -27.81 -4.20 13.81
C ASP A 144 -27.46 -2.92 14.59
N HIS A 145 -28.42 -2.38 15.36
CA HIS A 145 -28.17 -1.21 16.21
C HIS A 145 -27.12 -1.42 17.30
N LEU A 146 -27.04 -2.62 17.89
CA LEU A 146 -26.04 -2.94 18.91
C LEU A 146 -24.65 -3.06 18.29
N ILE A 147 -24.55 -3.72 17.14
CA ILE A 147 -23.30 -3.87 16.40
C ILE A 147 -22.81 -2.50 15.91
N ASP A 148 -23.70 -1.64 15.42
CA ASP A 148 -23.36 -0.29 14.98
C ASP A 148 -22.82 0.60 16.10
N ALA A 149 -23.33 0.45 17.33
CA ALA A 149 -22.86 1.23 18.47
C ALA A 149 -21.37 0.96 18.80
N VAL A 150 -20.91 -0.28 18.58
CA VAL A 150 -19.52 -0.67 18.81
C VAL A 150 -18.67 -0.65 17.52
N ALA A 151 -19.30 -0.55 16.35
CA ALA A 151 -18.62 -0.57 15.06
C ALA A 151 -17.64 0.60 14.89
N ALA A 152 -17.94 1.79 15.41
CA ALA A 152 -17.05 2.95 15.30
C ALA A 152 -15.67 2.71 15.97
N PRO A 153 -15.57 2.40 17.27
CA PRO A 153 -14.27 2.13 17.90
C PRO A 153 -13.60 0.86 17.34
N MET A 154 -14.40 -0.14 16.94
CA MET A 154 -13.86 -1.36 16.33
C MET A 154 -13.25 -1.09 14.95
N SER A 155 -13.91 -0.29 14.12
CA SER A 155 -13.42 0.17 12.82
C SER A 155 -12.11 0.93 12.97
N ALA A 156 -12.02 1.85 13.94
CA ALA A 156 -10.78 2.57 14.24
C ALA A 156 -9.64 1.61 14.58
N THR A 157 -9.92 0.62 15.41
CA THR A 157 -8.93 -0.39 15.85
C THR A 157 -8.51 -1.28 14.68
N ALA A 158 -9.48 -1.77 13.89
CA ALA A 158 -9.24 -2.60 12.72
C ALA A 158 -8.41 -1.86 11.66
N GLY A 159 -8.77 -0.61 11.34
CA GLY A 159 -7.98 0.24 10.43
C GLY A 159 -6.55 0.45 10.92
N SER A 160 -6.38 0.65 12.24
CA SER A 160 -5.04 0.76 12.83
C SER A 160 -4.23 -0.52 12.65
N ILE A 161 -4.82 -1.69 12.93
CA ILE A 161 -4.15 -2.99 12.76
C ILE A 161 -3.81 -3.23 11.28
N LEU A 162 -4.75 -2.98 10.36
CA LEU A 162 -4.56 -3.21 8.93
C LEU A 162 -3.48 -2.30 8.34
N MET A 163 -3.38 -1.06 8.80
CA MET A 163 -2.27 -0.19 8.46
C MET A 163 -0.96 -0.71 9.03
N ALA A 164 -0.93 -1.09 10.31
CA ALA A 164 0.27 -1.60 10.96
C ALA A 164 0.81 -2.89 10.30
N VAL A 165 -0.08 -3.80 9.90
CA VAL A 165 0.24 -5.04 9.17
C VAL A 165 1.04 -4.72 7.91
N GLN A 166 0.68 -3.64 7.22
CA GLN A 166 1.32 -3.27 5.97
C GLN A 166 2.60 -2.43 6.15
N MET A 167 2.75 -1.78 7.29
CA MET A 167 3.85 -0.84 7.57
C MET A 167 4.99 -1.43 8.41
N GLY A 168 4.81 -2.58 9.06
CA GLY A 168 5.73 -3.11 10.07
C GLY A 168 7.20 -3.13 9.64
N ASP A 169 7.53 -3.88 8.59
CA ASP A 169 8.93 -4.10 8.17
C ASP A 169 9.34 -3.23 6.96
N GLN A 170 8.35 -2.75 6.19
CA GLN A 170 8.56 -2.11 4.89
C GLN A 170 8.84 -0.59 4.98
N LEU A 171 8.54 0.05 6.12
CA LEU A 171 8.57 1.51 6.27
C LEU A 171 9.70 2.05 7.12
N GLY A 172 10.75 1.26 7.35
CA GLY A 172 12.04 1.77 7.81
C GLY A 172 12.46 2.95 6.95
N PHE A 173 12.19 4.15 7.43
CA PHE A 173 12.49 5.41 6.77
C PHE A 173 13.94 5.35 6.27
N GLY A 174 14.18 5.77 5.02
CA GLY A 174 15.48 5.80 4.36
C GLY A 174 16.49 6.72 5.07
N VAL A 175 16.84 6.40 6.32
CA VAL A 175 18.13 6.69 6.89
C VAL A 175 19.08 5.75 6.15
N SER A 176 19.52 6.26 5.02
CA SER A 176 20.43 5.68 4.04
C SER A 176 21.37 4.63 4.60
N GLU A 177 21.64 3.63 3.77
CA GLU A 177 22.76 2.69 3.82
C GLU A 177 24.12 3.32 4.23
N GLN A 178 24.24 4.65 4.14
CA GLN A 178 25.36 5.45 4.60
C GLN A 178 25.51 5.57 6.14
N LEU A 179 24.54 5.13 6.93
CA LEU A 179 24.64 4.99 8.39
C LEU A 179 24.54 3.52 8.86
N ALA A 180 24.69 2.55 7.94
CA ALA A 180 24.60 1.10 8.19
C ALA A 180 25.65 0.52 9.16
N GLY A 181 26.40 1.37 9.87
CA GLY A 181 27.28 0.98 10.98
C GLY A 181 26.58 0.93 12.35
N ILE A 182 25.27 1.22 12.42
CA ILE A 182 24.48 1.09 13.65
C ILE A 182 23.48 -0.06 13.47
N GLU A 183 23.78 -1.21 14.08
CA GLU A 183 22.80 -2.31 14.21
C GLU A 183 21.53 -1.76 14.89
N GLY A 184 20.38 -1.80 14.20
CA GLY A 184 19.07 -1.41 14.77
C GLY A 184 18.33 -0.25 14.06
N ALA A 185 18.89 0.38 13.02
CA ALA A 185 18.23 1.50 12.33
C ALA A 185 17.13 1.10 11.31
N ARG A 186 16.79 -0.19 11.22
CA ARG A 186 15.90 -0.74 10.16
C ARG A 186 14.43 -0.79 10.52
N GLU A 187 14.09 -0.72 11.82
CA GLU A 187 12.72 -0.84 12.29
C GLU A 187 12.17 0.53 12.72
N LEU A 188 10.95 0.86 12.28
CA LEU A 188 10.23 1.98 12.89
C LEU A 188 10.07 1.67 14.37
N SER A 189 10.48 2.62 15.24
CA SER A 189 10.19 2.47 16.67
C SER A 189 8.69 2.16 16.84
N PRO A 190 8.30 1.21 17.70
CA PRO A 190 6.90 0.79 17.84
C PRO A 190 5.95 1.97 18.05
N LEU A 191 6.38 2.99 18.80
CA LEU A 191 5.62 4.21 19.02
C LEU A 191 5.26 4.93 17.71
N VAL A 192 6.21 5.08 16.78
CA VAL A 192 6.00 5.76 15.50
C VAL A 192 5.09 4.94 14.59
N LEU A 193 5.34 3.63 14.49
CA LEU A 193 4.50 2.70 13.71
C LEU A 193 3.04 2.81 14.15
N TRP A 194 2.79 2.65 15.45
CA TRP A 194 1.42 2.69 16.00
C TRP A 194 0.80 4.09 15.93
N SER A 195 1.59 5.15 16.07
CA SER A 195 1.08 6.52 15.89
C SER A 195 0.57 6.75 14.46
N ILE A 196 1.35 6.36 13.45
CA ILE A 196 0.95 6.48 12.05
C ILE A 196 -0.24 5.56 11.75
N ALA A 197 -0.19 4.32 12.24
CA ALA A 197 -1.24 3.35 12.04
C ALA A 197 -2.58 3.82 12.62
N ILE A 198 -2.57 4.38 13.83
CA ILE A 198 -3.77 4.93 14.49
C ILE A 198 -4.30 6.16 13.75
N ILE A 199 -3.41 7.10 13.43
CA ILE A 199 -3.82 8.37 12.79
C ILE A 199 -4.34 8.11 11.38
N VAL A 200 -3.59 7.37 10.57
CA VAL A 200 -3.92 7.15 9.15
C VAL A 200 -4.91 6.01 9.01
N GLY A 201 -4.60 4.83 9.54
CA GLY A 201 -5.46 3.66 9.42
C GLY A 201 -6.76 3.81 10.21
N GLY A 202 -6.66 4.08 11.52
CA GLY A 202 -7.84 4.27 12.37
C GLY A 202 -8.67 5.48 11.99
N GLY A 203 -8.02 6.60 11.65
CA GLY A 203 -8.71 7.81 11.18
C GLY A 203 -9.47 7.61 9.87
N LEU A 204 -8.88 6.89 8.91
CA LEU A 204 -9.52 6.60 7.63
C LEU A 204 -10.71 5.66 7.78
N ALA A 205 -10.59 4.62 8.62
CA ALA A 205 -11.66 3.67 8.90
C ALA A 205 -12.85 4.34 9.62
N LEU A 206 -12.58 5.23 10.59
CA LEU A 206 -13.62 6.06 11.19
C LEU A 206 -14.29 7.00 10.19
N GLY A 207 -13.50 7.58 9.28
CA GLY A 207 -14.01 8.46 8.22
C GLY A 207 -14.99 7.74 7.30
N THR A 208 -14.63 6.55 6.80
CA THR A 208 -15.53 5.76 5.94
C THR A 208 -16.73 5.22 6.71
N HIS A 209 -16.56 4.81 7.97
CA HIS A 209 -17.67 4.43 8.84
C HIS A 209 -18.67 5.58 9.08
N ALA A 210 -18.19 6.80 9.26
CA ALA A 210 -19.07 7.95 9.42
C ALA A 210 -19.93 8.21 8.17
N VAL A 211 -19.38 7.97 6.96
CA VAL A 211 -20.15 8.09 5.72
C VAL A 211 -21.20 6.97 5.60
N ALA A 212 -20.81 5.75 5.93
CA ALA A 212 -21.66 4.58 5.98
C ALA A 212 -22.86 4.79 6.93
N ALA A 213 -22.58 5.22 8.17
CA ALA A 213 -23.59 5.55 9.16
C ALA A 213 -24.54 6.67 8.70
N ALA A 214 -24.01 7.72 8.06
CA ALA A 214 -24.83 8.79 7.50
C ALA A 214 -25.77 8.28 6.39
N GLY A 215 -25.33 7.32 5.58
CA GLY A 215 -26.16 6.67 4.58
C GLY A 215 -27.32 5.88 5.18
N ARG A 216 -27.08 5.12 6.26
CA ARG A 216 -28.15 4.38 6.97
C ARG A 216 -29.20 5.31 7.60
N VAL A 217 -28.76 6.45 8.14
CA VAL A 217 -29.69 7.49 8.61
C VAL A 217 -30.53 8.01 7.45
N GLY A 218 -29.90 8.26 6.29
CA GLY A 218 -30.60 8.68 5.07
C GLY A 218 -31.64 7.66 4.59
N THR A 219 -31.30 6.36 4.56
CA THR A 219 -32.23 5.29 4.14
C THR A 219 -33.37 5.12 5.14
N THR A 220 -33.08 5.25 6.44
CA THR A 220 -34.10 5.17 7.50
C THR A 220 -35.11 6.30 7.36
N VAL A 221 -34.65 7.53 7.18
CA VAL A 221 -35.53 8.71 7.06
C VAL A 221 -36.37 8.66 5.77
N THR A 222 -35.82 8.16 4.67
CA THR A 222 -36.49 8.16 3.36
C THR A 222 -37.41 6.96 3.13
N THR A 223 -37.11 5.80 3.72
CA THR A 223 -37.84 4.54 3.46
C THR A 223 -38.51 3.94 4.70
N GLY A 224 -38.45 4.63 5.85
CA GLY A 224 -38.94 4.08 7.12
C GLY A 224 -38.14 2.86 7.60
N GLY A 225 -36.89 2.70 7.14
CA GLY A 225 -36.01 1.58 7.50
C GLY A 225 -36.11 0.36 6.59
N LEU A 226 -37.04 0.30 5.63
CA LEU A 226 -37.20 -0.84 4.72
C LEU A 226 -35.98 -1.08 3.81
N ALA A 227 -35.25 -0.02 3.45
CA ALA A 227 -34.06 -0.14 2.62
C ALA A 227 -32.76 -0.43 3.41
N ASN A 228 -32.79 -0.48 4.74
CA ASN A 228 -31.59 -0.67 5.56
C ASN A 228 -30.88 -2.01 5.28
N PRO A 229 -31.58 -3.16 5.15
CA PRO A 229 -30.90 -4.42 4.81
C PRO A 229 -30.23 -4.40 3.44
N ILE A 230 -30.82 -3.70 2.46
CA ILE A 230 -30.25 -3.57 1.11
C ILE A 230 -28.99 -2.69 1.18
N TYR A 231 -29.05 -1.59 1.93
CA TYR A 231 -27.89 -0.73 2.15
C TYR A 231 -26.76 -1.49 2.84
N ALA A 232 -27.07 -2.24 3.91
CA ALA A 232 -26.13 -3.10 4.62
C ALA A 232 -25.50 -4.19 3.73
N ALA A 233 -26.26 -4.74 2.78
CA ALA A 233 -25.74 -5.67 1.79
C ALA A 233 -24.76 -4.99 0.82
N VAL A 234 -25.08 -3.78 0.36
CA VAL A 234 -24.20 -2.97 -0.50
C VAL A 234 -22.89 -2.62 0.23
N GLU A 235 -22.97 -2.23 1.50
CA GLU A 235 -21.79 -1.96 2.33
C GLU A 235 -20.89 -3.20 2.46
N SER A 236 -21.51 -4.36 2.70
CA SER A 236 -20.78 -5.64 2.81
C SER A 236 -20.09 -6.00 1.51
N PHE A 237 -20.81 -5.89 0.39
CA PHE A 237 -20.27 -6.15 -0.93
C PHE A 237 -19.13 -5.18 -1.27
N ALA A 238 -19.31 -3.88 -0.99
CA ALA A 238 -18.28 -2.86 -1.19
C ALA A 238 -17.03 -3.16 -0.37
N SER A 239 -17.18 -3.62 0.89
CA SER A 239 -16.03 -3.99 1.72
C SER A 239 -15.29 -5.23 1.19
N VAL A 240 -16.01 -6.26 0.75
CA VAL A 240 -15.38 -7.44 0.11
C VAL A 240 -14.61 -7.03 -1.14
N VAL A 241 -15.23 -6.26 -2.03
CA VAL A 241 -14.59 -5.79 -3.27
C VAL A 241 -13.38 -4.92 -2.95
N ALA A 242 -13.50 -3.95 -2.03
CA ALA A 242 -12.40 -3.08 -1.64
C ALA A 242 -11.25 -3.88 -1.01
N THR A 243 -11.54 -4.88 -0.19
CA THR A 243 -10.53 -5.77 0.42
C THR A 243 -9.77 -6.56 -0.65
N VAL A 244 -10.51 -7.21 -1.57
CA VAL A 244 -9.91 -8.00 -2.65
C VAL A 244 -9.10 -7.11 -3.58
N VAL A 245 -9.62 -5.94 -3.97
CA VAL A 245 -8.91 -4.98 -4.81
C VAL A 245 -7.66 -4.45 -4.11
N ALA A 246 -7.73 -4.15 -2.81
CA ALA A 246 -6.58 -3.69 -2.05
C ALA A 246 -5.45 -4.71 -2.02
N ILE A 247 -5.78 -6.00 -1.84
CA ILE A 247 -4.78 -7.07 -1.79
C ILE A 247 -4.25 -7.41 -3.19
N ALA A 248 -5.13 -7.52 -4.19
CA ALA A 248 -4.74 -7.99 -5.53
C ALA A 248 -4.10 -6.87 -6.38
N LEU A 249 -4.67 -5.67 -6.36
CA LEU A 249 -4.23 -4.52 -7.15
C LEU A 249 -4.22 -3.25 -6.27
N PRO A 250 -3.22 -3.07 -5.39
CA PRO A 250 -3.10 -1.87 -4.56
C PRO A 250 -3.24 -0.55 -5.37
N PRO A 251 -2.64 -0.39 -6.57
CA PRO A 251 -2.79 0.86 -7.34
C PRO A 251 -4.24 1.26 -7.63
N CYS A 252 -5.16 0.29 -7.77
CA CYS A 252 -6.58 0.57 -8.00
C CYS A 252 -7.25 1.26 -6.80
N CYS A 253 -6.73 1.07 -5.59
CA CYS A 253 -7.25 1.75 -4.40
C CYS A 253 -7.12 3.28 -4.49
N LEU A 254 -6.06 3.79 -5.14
CA LEU A 254 -5.90 5.22 -5.37
C LEU A 254 -7.05 5.77 -6.22
N ILE A 255 -7.45 5.05 -7.26
CA ILE A 255 -8.52 5.46 -8.18
C ILE A 255 -9.87 5.50 -7.44
N MET A 256 -10.12 4.55 -6.54
CA MET A 256 -11.33 4.51 -5.72
C MET A 256 -11.34 5.57 -4.61
N ALA A 257 -10.19 5.83 -3.99
CA ALA A 257 -10.07 6.75 -2.85
C ALA A 257 -10.02 8.23 -3.27
N LEU A 258 -9.48 8.55 -4.45
CA LEU A 258 -9.34 9.92 -4.95
C LEU A 258 -10.68 10.68 -5.02
N PRO A 259 -11.76 10.16 -5.65
CA PRO A 259 -13.04 10.89 -5.73
C PRO A 259 -13.66 11.14 -4.35
N MET A 260 -13.59 10.15 -3.45
CA MET A 260 -14.06 10.28 -2.06
C MET A 260 -13.31 11.41 -1.33
N THR A 261 -11.99 11.42 -1.45
CA THR A 261 -11.14 12.44 -0.83
C THR A 261 -11.43 13.84 -1.38
N ILE A 262 -11.62 13.96 -2.71
CA ILE A 262 -11.99 15.21 -3.37
C ILE A 262 -13.32 15.73 -2.82
N VAL A 263 -14.35 14.89 -2.73
CA VAL A 263 -15.67 15.29 -2.22
C VAL A 263 -15.57 15.81 -0.79
N VAL A 264 -14.85 15.11 0.09
CA VAL A 264 -14.65 15.55 1.48
C VAL A 264 -13.95 16.91 1.55
N VAL A 265 -12.86 17.08 0.80
CA VAL A 265 -12.12 18.36 0.76
C VAL A 265 -13.02 19.49 0.27
N LEU A 266 -13.82 19.27 -0.78
CA LEU A 266 -14.77 20.26 -1.30
C LEU A 266 -15.84 20.63 -0.28
N ILE A 267 -16.38 19.65 0.45
CA ILE A 267 -17.34 19.90 1.54
C ILE A 267 -16.70 20.76 2.63
N LEU A 268 -15.48 20.43 3.07
CA LEU A 268 -14.77 21.18 4.10
C LEU A 268 -14.47 22.62 3.66
N ILE A 269 -14.04 22.82 2.41
CA ILE A 269 -13.81 24.16 1.84
C ILE A 269 -15.12 24.94 1.80
N ARG A 270 -16.23 24.34 1.34
CA ARG A 270 -17.55 24.98 1.32
C ARG A 270 -18.02 25.39 2.71
N ARG A 271 -17.87 24.52 3.71
CA ARG A 271 -18.23 24.81 5.11
C ARG A 271 -17.38 25.92 5.70
N ARG A 272 -16.06 25.95 5.42
CA ARG A 272 -15.16 27.03 5.86
C ARG A 272 -15.53 28.37 5.22
N LYS A 273 -15.87 28.38 3.92
CA LYS A 273 -16.33 29.60 3.22
C LYS A 273 -17.64 30.11 3.82
N ALA A 274 -18.63 29.24 4.04
CA ALA A 274 -19.91 29.62 4.65
C ALA A 274 -19.75 30.23 6.06
N LYS A 275 -18.89 29.64 6.90
CA LYS A 275 -18.57 30.19 8.23
C LYS A 275 -17.89 31.56 8.16
N ARG A 276 -16.98 31.78 7.20
CA ARG A 276 -16.34 33.09 6.99
C ARG A 276 -17.33 34.15 6.53
N SER A 277 -18.25 33.80 5.63
CA SER A 277 -19.31 34.72 5.19
C SER A 277 -20.30 35.07 6.31
N ALA A 278 -20.60 34.14 7.22
CA ALA A 278 -21.46 34.40 8.38
C ALA A 278 -20.80 35.32 9.42
N VAL A 279 -19.49 35.22 9.61
CA VAL A 279 -18.72 36.09 10.54
C VAL A 279 -18.50 37.49 9.96
N ALA A 280 -18.43 37.62 8.62
CA ALA A 280 -18.23 38.90 7.95
C ALA A 280 -19.53 39.70 7.73
N ALA A 281 -20.70 39.13 8.04
CA ALA A 281 -21.97 39.83 7.93
C ALA A 281 -22.11 40.86 9.07
N PRO A 282 -22.34 42.16 8.77
CA PRO A 282 -22.55 43.15 9.82
C PRO A 282 -23.83 42.83 10.62
N PRO A 283 -23.86 43.15 11.94
CA PRO A 283 -25.03 42.89 12.77
C PRO A 283 -26.25 43.61 12.18
N SER A 284 -27.35 42.87 11.98
CA SER A 284 -28.62 43.44 11.54
C SER A 284 -29.06 44.52 12.54
N ALA A 285 -29.24 45.75 12.07
CA ALA A 285 -29.71 46.85 12.90
C ALA A 285 -31.03 46.46 13.59
N PRO A 286 -31.19 46.69 14.91
CA PRO A 286 -32.46 46.47 15.57
C PRO A 286 -33.52 47.36 14.91
N GLY A 287 -34.63 46.73 14.51
CA GLY A 287 -35.71 47.39 13.78
C GLY A 287 -36.26 48.60 14.54
N SER A 288 -36.40 49.71 13.82
CA SER A 288 -37.10 50.94 14.20
C SER A 288 -38.60 50.81 14.00
#